data_AF-A0A1B4FG82-F1
#
_entry.id   AF-A0A1B4FG82-F1
#
_cell.length_a   1.000
_cell.length_b   1.000
_cell.length_c   1.000
_cell.angle_alpha   90.00
_cell.angle_beta   90.00
_cell.angle_gamma   90.00
#
_symmetry.space_group_name_H-M   'P 1'
#
loop_
_entity.id
_entity.type
_entity.pdbx_description
1 polymer ?
#
loop_
_entity_poly.entity_id
_entity_poly.type
_entity_poly.pdbx_seq_one_letter_code
_entity_poly.pdbx_strand_id
1 'polypeptide(L)'
;MSDRSDVEYPVAPPVPRKGRGAVDNLQGRYETVAREVIDDGWARDDEREPPVPLRTQVFEERARTILTRNASPDIPFNVSLNPYRGCEHGCIYCFARPTHSYLGLSPGLDFESRIYAKVNAAELLERELAKPRYVPEPIALGVNTDAYQPVERELRITRQVIQVMHDNGQPFAAITKSSLIERDLDLLARMAERQQVMAAVTITTLDPELARALEPRAATPARRLRTIRALRDAGVPVGVSVAPMIPFVTEPDLERVLEACADAGATHASYIVLRLPWEVAPLFAEWLAAHFPDRAERVMARVRDMRGGKDYDSDFSWRMKGEGIWADLLRQRFRMAAKRCGLNERTHGILDFSQFRAPQRLKPPKPLALPSSARKADDGSQLSLF
;
A
#
# COMPACT_ATOMS: atom_id res chain seq x y z
N MET A 1 -20.76 9.95 -29.73
CA MET A 1 -20.25 11.31 -29.48
C MET A 1 -21.39 12.06 -28.80
N SER A 2 -21.48 11.95 -27.48
CA SER A 2 -22.38 12.81 -26.70
C SER A 2 -21.62 14.10 -26.41
N ASP A 3 -22.27 15.19 -26.76
CA ASP A 3 -21.78 16.56 -26.64
C ASP A 3 -21.33 16.85 -25.20
N ARG A 4 -20.14 17.44 -25.04
CA ARG A 4 -19.61 17.89 -23.74
C ARG A 4 -19.94 19.37 -23.48
N SER A 5 -20.83 19.96 -24.28
CA SER A 5 -21.19 21.38 -24.26
C SER A 5 -22.20 21.78 -23.19
N ASP A 6 -22.85 20.84 -22.50
CA ASP A 6 -24.00 21.14 -21.61
C ASP A 6 -23.64 21.34 -20.14
N VAL A 7 -22.38 21.65 -19.81
CA VAL A 7 -22.03 22.00 -18.44
C VAL A 7 -22.16 23.51 -18.27
N GLU A 8 -23.38 23.95 -17.92
CA GLU A 8 -23.80 25.36 -17.77
C GLU A 8 -23.04 26.11 -16.65
N TYR A 9 -22.26 25.40 -15.83
CA TYR A 9 -21.42 25.97 -14.77
C TYR A 9 -20.02 25.37 -14.82
N PRO A 10 -18.93 26.17 -14.74
CA PRO A 10 -17.59 25.62 -14.68
C PRO A 10 -17.45 24.75 -13.43
N VAL A 11 -17.22 23.45 -13.61
CA VAL A 11 -16.92 22.53 -12.52
C VAL A 11 -15.62 23.00 -11.88
N ALA A 12 -15.69 23.37 -10.60
CA ALA A 12 -14.51 23.78 -9.84
C ALA A 12 -13.44 22.67 -9.89
N PRO A 13 -12.15 23.00 -10.07
CA PRO A 13 -11.11 21.99 -10.13
C PRO A 13 -11.06 21.20 -8.82
N PRO A 14 -10.77 19.90 -8.86
CA PRO A 14 -10.69 19.08 -7.66
C PRO A 14 -9.66 19.65 -6.68
N VAL A 15 -10.06 19.85 -5.43
CA VAL A 15 -9.21 20.48 -4.41
C VAL A 15 -8.51 19.41 -3.56
N PRO A 16 -7.16 19.40 -3.51
CA PRO A 16 -6.43 18.48 -2.65
C PRO A 16 -6.82 18.58 -1.18
N ARG A 17 -7.05 17.44 -0.54
CA ARG A 17 -7.32 17.36 0.90
C ARG A 17 -6.03 17.04 1.65
N LYS A 18 -5.69 17.87 2.64
CA LYS A 18 -4.47 17.67 3.45
C LYS A 18 -4.46 16.28 4.09
N GLY A 19 -3.38 15.52 3.86
CA GLY A 19 -3.20 14.18 4.43
C GLY A 19 -3.97 13.07 3.70
N ARG A 20 -4.53 13.37 2.52
CA ARG A 20 -5.31 12.45 1.69
C ARG A 20 -4.80 12.43 0.26
N GLY A 21 -4.80 11.26 -0.36
CA GLY A 21 -4.27 11.10 -1.72
C GLY A 21 -5.35 11.18 -2.78
N ALA A 22 -6.54 10.65 -2.49
CA ALA A 22 -7.71 10.89 -3.32
C ALA A 22 -8.22 12.32 -3.11
N VAL A 23 -8.57 12.99 -4.22
CA VAL A 23 -9.20 14.32 -4.21
C VAL A 23 -10.72 14.21 -4.08
N ASP A 24 -11.28 13.07 -4.51
CA ASP A 24 -12.72 12.78 -4.48
C ASP A 24 -13.04 11.41 -3.84
N ASN A 25 -14.30 11.21 -3.48
CA ASN A 25 -14.86 9.95 -3.00
C ASN A 25 -15.65 9.22 -4.10
N LEU A 26 -15.00 9.03 -5.26
CA LEU A 26 -15.56 8.36 -6.43
C LEU A 26 -16.35 7.10 -6.07
N GLN A 27 -17.55 6.98 -6.61
CA GLN A 27 -18.41 5.85 -6.34
C GLN A 27 -17.83 4.53 -6.87
N GLY A 28 -18.00 3.45 -6.08
CA GLY A 28 -17.56 2.12 -6.48
C GLY A 28 -18.44 1.51 -7.58
N ARG A 29 -17.83 0.74 -8.48
CA ARG A 29 -18.47 0.12 -9.67
C ARG A 29 -19.69 -0.80 -9.44
N TYR A 30 -19.95 -1.23 -8.20
CA TYR A 30 -21.06 -2.13 -7.88
C TYR A 30 -22.27 -1.41 -7.31
N GLU A 31 -22.14 -0.10 -7.06
CA GLU A 31 -23.23 0.72 -6.55
C GLU A 31 -24.20 1.10 -7.67
N THR A 32 -25.50 1.07 -7.38
CA THR A 32 -26.56 1.37 -8.35
C THR A 32 -27.13 2.78 -8.22
N VAL A 33 -26.81 3.50 -7.14
CA VAL A 33 -27.36 4.83 -6.82
C VAL A 33 -26.24 5.83 -6.59
N ALA A 34 -26.05 6.78 -7.51
CA ALA A 34 -25.05 7.83 -7.39
C ALA A 34 -25.51 8.99 -6.52
N ARG A 35 -24.55 9.62 -5.83
CA ARG A 35 -24.75 10.87 -5.09
C ARG A 35 -23.66 11.83 -5.51
N GLU A 36 -24.07 13.03 -5.89
CA GLU A 36 -23.17 14.12 -6.25
C GLU A 36 -23.35 15.26 -5.24
N VAL A 37 -22.25 15.86 -4.83
CA VAL A 37 -22.28 17.07 -4.00
C VAL A 37 -22.20 18.25 -4.95
N ILE A 38 -23.24 19.07 -4.96
CA ILE A 38 -23.34 20.26 -5.80
C ILE A 38 -23.39 21.46 -4.86
N ASP A 39 -22.64 22.51 -5.21
CA ASP A 39 -22.79 23.81 -4.58
C ASP A 39 -24.13 24.40 -5.01
N ASP A 40 -25.06 24.52 -4.07
CA ASP A 40 -26.38 25.10 -4.34
C ASP A 40 -26.30 26.63 -4.52
N GLY A 41 -25.17 27.26 -4.22
CA GLY A 41 -24.94 28.70 -4.33
C GLY A 41 -25.52 29.51 -3.16
N TRP A 42 -26.01 28.86 -2.11
CA TRP A 42 -26.64 29.53 -0.97
C TRP A 42 -25.62 30.00 0.07
N ALA A 43 -24.46 29.35 0.15
CA ALA A 43 -23.39 29.72 1.08
C ALA A 43 -22.60 30.92 0.56
N ARG A 44 -22.54 32.01 1.34
CA ARG A 44 -21.62 33.10 1.08
C ARG A 44 -20.19 32.68 1.46
N ASP A 45 -19.19 33.16 0.71
CA ASP A 45 -17.77 32.77 0.94
C ASP A 45 -17.26 33.10 2.35
N ASP A 46 -17.86 34.08 3.03
CA ASP A 46 -17.58 34.47 4.42
C ASP A 46 -18.30 33.62 5.48
N GLU A 47 -19.29 32.81 5.08
CA GLU A 47 -20.03 31.87 5.93
C GLU A 47 -19.55 30.42 5.78
N ARG A 48 -18.60 30.15 4.86
CA ARG A 48 -18.03 28.81 4.65
C ARG A 48 -17.18 28.37 5.84
N GLU A 49 -17.78 27.57 6.71
CA GLU A 49 -17.03 26.84 7.74
C GLU A 49 -15.91 26.01 7.09
N PRO A 50 -14.72 25.95 7.71
CA PRO A 50 -13.64 25.12 7.18
C PRO A 50 -14.10 23.66 7.16
N PRO A 51 -13.81 22.91 6.08
CA PRO A 51 -14.27 21.54 5.94
C PRO A 51 -13.77 20.69 7.11
N VAL A 52 -14.69 19.94 7.73
CA VAL A 52 -14.36 19.04 8.84
C VAL A 52 -13.27 18.07 8.39
N PRO A 53 -12.14 17.96 9.11
CA PRO A 53 -11.07 17.06 8.71
C PRO A 53 -11.60 15.62 8.64
N LEU A 54 -11.45 14.99 7.47
CA LEU A 54 -11.82 13.58 7.30
C LEU A 54 -10.96 12.72 8.24
N ARG A 55 -11.56 12.19 9.30
CA ARG A 55 -10.87 11.30 10.25
C ARG A 55 -10.86 9.87 9.74
N THR A 56 -9.76 9.16 9.98
CA THR A 56 -9.69 7.72 9.70
C THR A 56 -10.47 6.97 10.79
N GLN A 57 -11.35 6.07 10.36
CA GLN A 57 -12.11 5.14 11.18
C GLN A 57 -11.55 3.72 10.97
N VAL A 58 -11.42 2.99 12.07
CA VAL A 58 -10.88 1.63 12.08
C VAL A 58 -11.97 0.70 12.60
N PHE A 59 -12.29 -0.32 11.80
CA PHE A 59 -13.30 -1.31 12.10
C PHE A 59 -12.63 -2.65 12.36
N GLU A 60 -13.02 -3.34 13.43
CA GLU A 60 -12.57 -4.70 13.67
C GLU A 60 -13.27 -5.67 12.71
N GLU A 61 -12.49 -6.47 12.00
CA GLU A 61 -12.96 -7.55 11.14
C GLU A 61 -12.51 -8.89 11.73
N ARG A 62 -13.46 -9.81 11.96
CA ARG A 62 -13.13 -11.22 12.19
C ARG A 62 -13.16 -11.96 10.86
N ALA A 63 -11.99 -12.13 10.25
CA ALA A 63 -11.87 -12.78 8.95
C ALA A 63 -12.11 -14.30 9.05
N ARG A 64 -12.50 -14.92 7.94
CA ARG A 64 -12.63 -16.39 7.81
C ARG A 64 -11.31 -17.06 7.42
N THR A 65 -10.51 -16.38 6.60
CA THR A 65 -9.19 -16.81 6.15
C THR A 65 -8.25 -15.61 6.12
N ILE A 66 -6.94 -15.87 6.22
CA ILE A 66 -5.92 -14.80 6.24
C ILE A 66 -4.94 -14.88 5.05
N LEU A 67 -4.71 -16.08 4.51
CA LEU A 67 -3.90 -16.29 3.32
C LEU A 67 -4.76 -16.16 2.06
N THR A 68 -4.25 -15.42 1.08
CA THR A 68 -4.81 -15.30 -0.26
C THR A 68 -3.86 -15.93 -1.26
N ARG A 69 -4.39 -16.76 -2.17
CA ARG A 69 -3.63 -17.46 -3.20
C ARG A 69 -3.85 -16.82 -4.57
N ASN A 70 -2.81 -16.85 -5.41
CA ASN A 70 -2.86 -16.36 -6.78
C ASN A 70 -2.04 -17.27 -7.71
N ALA A 71 -2.29 -17.17 -9.03
CA ALA A 71 -1.57 -17.89 -10.07
C ALA A 71 -0.96 -16.91 -11.10
N SER A 72 -0.60 -15.70 -10.67
CA SER A 72 -0.06 -14.67 -11.56
C SER A 72 1.39 -14.99 -11.93
N PRO A 73 1.72 -15.16 -13.23
CA PRO A 73 3.06 -15.58 -13.65
C PRO A 73 4.11 -14.47 -13.57
N ASP A 74 3.71 -13.23 -13.33
CA ASP A 74 4.55 -12.03 -13.34
C ASP A 74 4.96 -11.54 -11.95
N ILE A 75 4.62 -12.27 -10.87
CA ILE A 75 5.04 -11.99 -9.50
C ILE A 75 5.73 -13.22 -8.87
N PRO A 76 6.71 -13.02 -7.97
CA PRO A 76 7.56 -14.11 -7.47
C PRO A 76 6.95 -14.88 -6.28
N PHE A 77 5.62 -14.81 -6.07
CA PHE A 77 4.94 -15.46 -4.94
C PHE A 77 3.51 -15.87 -5.30
N ASN A 78 3.05 -16.97 -4.72
CA ASN A 78 1.68 -17.48 -4.90
C ASN A 78 0.78 -17.16 -3.71
N VAL A 79 1.34 -16.90 -2.53
CA VAL A 79 0.61 -16.65 -1.28
C VAL A 79 0.90 -15.25 -0.76
N SER A 80 -0.14 -14.55 -0.35
CA SER A 80 -0.02 -13.26 0.33
C SER A 80 -0.84 -13.22 1.60
N LEU A 81 -0.42 -12.34 2.52
CA LEU A 81 -1.10 -12.05 3.76
C LEU A 81 -1.25 -10.53 3.90
N ASN A 82 -2.48 -10.07 4.07
CA ASN A 82 -2.80 -8.67 4.31
C ASN A 82 -3.62 -8.53 5.61
N PRO A 83 -3.03 -7.99 6.68
CA PRO A 83 -3.71 -7.82 7.98
C PRO A 83 -4.88 -6.82 7.94
N TYR A 84 -4.94 -6.00 6.89
CA TYR A 84 -5.90 -4.91 6.77
C TYR A 84 -6.61 -4.92 5.41
N ARG A 85 -7.81 -4.33 5.36
CA ARG A 85 -8.42 -3.81 4.13
C ARG A 85 -8.44 -2.28 4.19
N GLY A 86 -8.10 -1.64 3.07
CA GLY A 86 -7.83 -0.20 3.05
C GLY A 86 -6.42 0.11 3.52
N CYS A 87 -5.90 1.26 3.10
CA CYS A 87 -4.56 1.68 3.48
C CYS A 87 -4.49 3.17 3.76
N GLU A 88 -4.14 3.51 4.99
CA GLU A 88 -4.01 4.86 5.49
C GLU A 88 -2.90 5.66 4.83
N HIS A 89 -1.94 5.02 4.17
CA HIS A 89 -0.92 5.72 3.37
C HIS A 89 -1.53 6.59 2.28
N GLY A 90 -2.72 6.22 1.78
CA GLY A 90 -3.47 7.02 0.82
C GLY A 90 -2.77 7.17 -0.52
N CYS A 91 -1.94 6.22 -0.95
CA CYS A 91 -1.25 6.33 -2.24
C CYS A 91 -2.29 6.46 -3.38
N ILE A 92 -2.31 7.57 -4.13
CA ILE A 92 -3.33 7.78 -5.17
C ILE A 92 -3.31 6.70 -6.25
N TYR A 93 -2.11 6.25 -6.63
CA TYR A 93 -1.86 5.23 -7.64
C TYR A 93 -2.11 3.77 -7.17
N CYS A 94 -2.65 3.57 -5.96
CA CYS A 94 -2.71 2.25 -5.36
C CYS A 94 -3.67 1.32 -6.12
N PHE A 95 -3.14 0.25 -6.71
CA PHE A 95 -3.93 -0.75 -7.44
C PHE A 95 -4.98 -1.48 -6.56
N ALA A 96 -4.86 -1.39 -5.24
CA ALA A 96 -5.77 -2.02 -4.27
C ALA A 96 -7.01 -1.17 -3.95
N ARG A 97 -7.06 0.11 -4.35
CA ARG A 97 -8.22 0.98 -4.16
C ARG A 97 -9.55 0.33 -4.60
N PRO A 98 -9.63 -0.36 -5.75
CA PRO A 98 -10.86 -1.02 -6.19
C PRO A 98 -11.37 -2.13 -5.28
N THR A 99 -10.59 -2.56 -4.27
CA THR A 99 -11.07 -3.58 -3.31
C THR A 99 -12.16 -3.04 -2.39
N HIS A 100 -12.23 -1.72 -2.18
CA HIS A 100 -13.29 -1.10 -1.38
C HIS A 100 -14.64 -1.12 -2.07
N SER A 101 -14.69 -1.18 -3.41
CA SER A 101 -15.95 -1.35 -4.14
C SER A 101 -16.69 -2.63 -3.73
N TYR A 102 -15.98 -3.71 -3.37
CA TYR A 102 -16.61 -4.95 -2.87
C TYR A 102 -17.23 -4.83 -1.47
N LEU A 103 -16.93 -3.75 -0.75
CA LEU A 103 -17.49 -3.44 0.56
C LEU A 103 -18.63 -2.41 0.49
N GLY A 104 -19.04 -2.02 -0.71
CA GLY A 104 -19.96 -0.89 -0.93
C GLY A 104 -19.37 0.45 -0.50
N LEU A 105 -18.04 0.59 -0.58
CA LEU A 105 -17.29 1.78 -0.22
C LEU A 105 -16.55 2.36 -1.41
N SER A 106 -16.29 3.67 -1.38
CA SER A 106 -15.52 4.34 -2.42
C SER A 106 -14.05 3.87 -2.47
N PRO A 107 -13.51 3.59 -3.67
CA PRO A 107 -12.06 3.44 -3.91
C PRO A 107 -11.24 4.72 -3.69
N GLY A 108 -11.91 5.87 -3.57
CA GLY A 108 -11.32 7.19 -3.31
C GLY A 108 -10.99 7.39 -1.83
N LEU A 109 -11.67 8.32 -1.18
CA LEU A 109 -11.41 8.69 0.21
C LEU A 109 -11.76 7.58 1.22
N ASP A 110 -12.79 6.76 0.98
CA ASP A 110 -13.13 5.66 1.89
C ASP A 110 -12.03 4.60 1.97
N PHE A 111 -11.28 4.34 0.89
CA PHE A 111 -10.14 3.41 0.90
C PHE A 111 -9.06 3.76 1.92
N GLU A 112 -8.82 5.05 2.13
CA GLU A 112 -7.75 5.57 3.00
C GLU A 112 -8.25 6.13 4.34
N SER A 113 -9.58 6.17 4.52
CA SER A 113 -10.23 6.64 5.75
C SER A 113 -11.07 5.57 6.46
N ARG A 114 -11.52 4.50 5.79
CA ARG A 114 -12.26 3.38 6.41
C ARG A 114 -11.43 2.11 6.34
N ILE A 115 -10.77 1.77 7.44
CA ILE A 115 -9.81 0.68 7.53
C ILE A 115 -10.42 -0.50 8.27
N TYR A 116 -10.34 -1.69 7.70
CA TYR A 116 -10.81 -2.92 8.36
C TYR A 116 -9.60 -3.72 8.84
N ALA A 117 -9.49 -3.89 10.16
CA ALA A 117 -8.40 -4.59 10.81
C ALA A 117 -8.78 -6.04 11.12
N LYS A 118 -8.06 -7.00 10.53
CA LYS A 118 -8.32 -8.43 10.75
C LYS A 118 -7.74 -8.89 12.08
N VAL A 119 -8.44 -8.60 13.18
CA VAL A 119 -7.93 -8.79 14.56
C VAL A 119 -7.60 -10.25 14.90
N ASN A 120 -8.15 -11.21 14.17
CA ASN A 120 -7.86 -12.64 14.32
C ASN A 120 -6.81 -13.17 13.31
N ALA A 121 -6.03 -12.30 12.65
CA ALA A 121 -5.07 -12.71 11.62
C ALA A 121 -4.05 -13.75 12.08
N ALA A 122 -3.46 -13.57 13.28
CA ALA A 122 -2.48 -14.50 13.82
C ALA A 122 -3.10 -15.89 14.14
N GLU A 123 -4.30 -15.91 14.74
CA GLU A 123 -5.07 -17.14 15.01
C GLU A 123 -5.37 -17.90 13.71
N LEU A 124 -5.79 -17.19 12.67
CA LEU A 124 -6.06 -17.80 11.37
C LEU A 124 -4.79 -18.34 10.71
N LEU A 125 -3.66 -17.64 10.85
CA LEU A 125 -2.40 -18.10 10.30
C LEU A 125 -1.94 -19.37 11.01
N GLU A 126 -1.96 -19.40 12.34
CA GLU A 126 -1.61 -20.58 13.12
C GLU A 126 -2.45 -21.80 12.73
N ARG A 127 -3.77 -21.61 12.56
CA ARG A 127 -4.68 -22.65 12.05
C ARG A 127 -4.32 -23.16 10.66
N GLU A 128 -3.89 -22.27 9.77
CA GLU A 128 -3.50 -22.63 8.41
C GLU A 128 -2.20 -23.44 8.39
N LEU A 129 -1.18 -22.99 9.14
CA LEU A 129 0.11 -23.67 9.25
C LEU A 129 0.00 -25.04 9.94
N ALA A 130 -1.01 -25.24 10.79
CA ALA A 130 -1.25 -26.50 11.49
C ALA A 130 -1.94 -27.58 10.65
N LYS A 131 -2.36 -27.29 9.40
CA LYS A 131 -3.04 -28.27 8.56
C LYS A 131 -2.07 -29.42 8.18
N PRO A 132 -2.50 -30.70 8.24
CA PRO A 132 -1.62 -31.84 7.92
C PRO A 132 -1.03 -31.84 6.50
N ARG A 133 -1.67 -31.12 5.56
CA ARG A 133 -1.24 -30.99 4.17
C ARG A 133 -0.57 -29.64 3.86
N TYR A 134 -0.30 -28.82 4.88
CA TYR A 134 0.37 -27.55 4.66
C TYR A 134 1.82 -27.80 4.22
N VAL A 135 2.20 -27.16 3.12
CA VAL A 135 3.59 -27.15 2.62
C VAL A 135 4.06 -25.69 2.69
N PRO A 136 5.17 -25.40 3.39
CA PRO A 136 5.65 -24.03 3.51
C PRO A 136 6.10 -23.49 2.15
N GLU A 137 5.65 -22.29 1.83
CA GLU A 137 6.05 -21.48 0.68
C GLU A 137 6.16 -20.01 1.11
N PRO A 138 6.89 -19.13 0.39
CA PRO A 138 6.99 -17.73 0.77
C PRO A 138 5.62 -17.06 0.91
N ILE A 139 5.38 -16.44 2.06
CA ILE A 139 4.22 -15.57 2.26
C ILE A 139 4.64 -14.13 1.95
N ALA A 140 3.98 -13.49 0.99
CA ALA A 140 4.18 -12.07 0.73
C ALA A 140 3.28 -11.23 1.66
N LEU A 141 3.90 -10.54 2.61
CA LEU A 141 3.22 -9.73 3.64
C LEU A 141 3.08 -8.28 3.19
N GLY A 142 1.84 -7.78 3.19
CA GLY A 142 1.55 -6.36 2.96
C GLY A 142 1.51 -5.91 1.50
N VAL A 143 1.22 -6.83 0.57
CA VAL A 143 1.24 -6.57 -0.88
C VAL A 143 0.07 -5.70 -1.35
N ASN A 144 -1.14 -5.95 -0.84
CA ASN A 144 -2.35 -5.24 -1.26
C ASN A 144 -2.61 -4.01 -0.38
N THR A 145 -2.35 -4.14 0.92
CA THR A 145 -2.41 -3.05 1.90
C THR A 145 -1.15 -3.10 2.74
N ASP A 146 -0.62 -1.94 3.10
CA ASP A 146 0.62 -1.91 3.88
C ASP A 146 0.38 -2.47 5.29
N ALA A 147 1.11 -3.53 5.63
CA ALA A 147 1.01 -4.18 6.93
C ALA A 147 1.50 -3.27 8.08
N TYR A 148 2.26 -2.22 7.77
CA TYR A 148 2.85 -1.27 8.70
C TYR A 148 2.27 0.15 8.61
N GLN A 149 1.04 0.26 8.10
CA GLN A 149 0.31 1.53 8.06
C GLN A 149 0.09 2.14 9.46
N PRO A 150 -0.19 3.45 9.60
CA PRO A 150 -0.26 4.15 10.89
C PRO A 150 -0.99 3.43 12.04
N VAL A 151 -2.14 2.81 11.81
CA VAL A 151 -2.93 2.09 12.84
C VAL A 151 -2.19 0.88 13.43
N GLU A 152 -1.22 0.30 12.71
CA GLU A 152 -0.41 -0.83 13.20
C GLU A 152 0.47 -0.44 14.40
N ARG A 153 0.69 0.86 14.65
CA ARG A 153 1.38 1.30 15.88
C ARG A 153 0.66 0.85 17.14
N GLU A 154 -0.66 0.86 17.10
CA GLU A 154 -1.55 0.54 18.21
C GLU A 154 -1.95 -0.93 18.19
N LEU A 155 -2.41 -1.43 17.05
CA LEU A 155 -3.03 -2.77 16.97
C LEU A 155 -2.04 -3.92 17.01
N ARG A 156 -0.81 -3.73 16.48
CA ARG A 156 0.26 -4.74 16.49
C ARG A 156 -0.15 -6.08 15.86
N ILE A 157 -1.09 -6.09 14.92
CA ILE A 157 -1.60 -7.32 14.27
C ILE A 157 -0.48 -7.91 13.40
N THR A 158 0.25 -7.06 12.69
CA THR A 158 1.39 -7.50 11.87
C THR A 158 2.48 -8.11 12.73
N ARG A 159 2.77 -7.52 13.90
CA ARG A 159 3.71 -8.13 14.84
C ARG A 159 3.27 -9.51 15.31
N GLN A 160 1.99 -9.70 15.65
CA GLN A 160 1.47 -11.01 16.04
C GLN A 160 1.57 -12.04 14.91
N VAL A 161 1.29 -11.63 13.66
CA VAL A 161 1.46 -12.47 12.47
C VAL A 161 2.93 -12.86 12.28
N ILE A 162 3.87 -11.93 12.44
CA ILE A 162 5.31 -12.21 12.34
C ILE A 162 5.76 -13.13 13.46
N GLN A 163 5.23 -12.99 14.68
CA GLN A 163 5.52 -13.91 15.78
C GLN A 163 5.14 -15.36 15.42
N VAL A 164 3.94 -15.57 14.86
CA VAL A 164 3.51 -16.89 14.40
C VAL A 164 4.47 -17.44 13.32
N MET A 165 4.90 -16.60 12.38
CA MET A 165 5.85 -17.03 11.35
C MET A 165 7.24 -17.37 11.93
N HIS A 166 7.74 -16.53 12.82
CA HIS A 166 9.00 -16.71 13.55
C HIS A 166 9.03 -18.02 14.34
N ASP A 167 7.98 -18.30 15.11
CA ASP A 167 7.90 -19.44 16.03
C ASP A 167 7.80 -20.78 15.29
N ASN A 168 7.21 -20.76 14.10
CA ASN A 168 7.02 -21.95 13.27
C ASN A 168 8.08 -22.07 12.16
N GLY A 169 9.06 -21.16 12.10
CA GLY A 169 10.07 -21.14 11.05
C GLY A 169 9.46 -21.01 9.64
N GLN A 170 8.34 -20.29 9.52
CA GLN A 170 7.63 -20.06 8.26
C GLN A 170 8.25 -18.85 7.54
N PRO A 171 8.87 -19.03 6.36
CA PRO A 171 9.51 -17.91 5.70
C PRO A 171 8.52 -16.94 5.04
N PHE A 172 8.90 -15.67 4.97
CA PHE A 172 8.09 -14.63 4.36
C PHE A 172 8.92 -13.49 3.76
N ALA A 173 8.29 -12.72 2.88
CA ALA A 173 8.84 -11.47 2.37
C ALA A 173 7.87 -10.33 2.70
N ALA A 174 8.35 -9.29 3.38
CA ALA A 174 7.55 -8.10 3.67
C ALA A 174 7.77 -7.02 2.61
N ILE A 175 6.72 -6.28 2.24
CA ILE A 175 6.86 -5.04 1.47
C ILE A 175 6.18 -3.89 2.21
N THR A 176 6.85 -2.74 2.32
CA THR A 176 6.29 -1.58 3.04
C THR A 176 6.84 -0.23 2.56
N LYS A 177 6.09 0.84 2.87
CA LYS A 177 6.50 2.25 2.79
C LYS A 177 6.71 2.89 4.18
N SER A 178 6.61 2.10 5.23
CA SER A 178 6.62 2.57 6.61
C SER A 178 7.91 2.18 7.32
N SER A 179 8.39 3.06 8.19
CA SER A 179 9.50 2.75 9.08
C SER A 179 9.09 1.92 10.30
N LEU A 180 7.80 1.64 10.47
CA LEU A 180 7.30 0.89 11.62
C LEU A 180 7.78 -0.57 11.62
N ILE A 181 8.23 -1.09 10.47
CA ILE A 181 8.90 -2.40 10.37
C ILE A 181 10.10 -2.53 11.32
N GLU A 182 10.78 -1.42 11.63
CA GLU A 182 11.92 -1.42 12.56
C GLU A 182 11.55 -1.84 13.98
N ARG A 183 10.28 -1.68 14.38
CA ARG A 183 9.79 -2.14 15.69
C ARG A 183 9.95 -3.65 15.87
N ASP A 184 9.86 -4.40 14.77
CA ASP A 184 9.84 -5.86 14.81
C ASP A 184 11.22 -6.47 14.47
N LEU A 185 12.29 -5.65 14.46
CA LEU A 185 13.67 -6.11 14.23
C LEU A 185 14.11 -7.22 15.19
N ASP A 186 13.57 -7.25 16.41
CA ASP A 186 13.84 -8.31 17.39
C ASP A 186 13.42 -9.71 16.90
N LEU A 187 12.39 -9.78 16.05
CA LEU A 187 11.95 -11.01 15.38
C LEU A 187 12.62 -11.17 14.01
N LEU A 188 12.68 -10.09 13.22
CA LEU A 188 13.20 -10.12 11.85
C LEU A 188 14.69 -10.50 11.81
N ALA A 189 15.51 -9.98 12.72
CA ALA A 189 16.95 -10.31 12.76
C ALA A 189 17.19 -11.81 12.99
N ARG A 190 16.47 -12.41 13.95
CA ARG A 190 16.54 -13.86 14.24
C ARG A 190 16.04 -14.73 13.09
N MET A 191 15.08 -14.23 12.32
CA MET A 191 14.62 -14.92 11.10
C MET A 191 15.64 -14.75 9.97
N ALA A 192 16.31 -13.61 9.88
CA ALA A 192 17.32 -13.35 8.86
C ALA A 192 18.57 -14.21 9.08
N GLU A 193 19.00 -14.44 10.32
CA GLU A 193 20.05 -15.40 10.68
C GLU A 193 19.75 -16.82 10.16
N ARG A 194 18.47 -17.18 10.10
CA ARG A 194 17.97 -18.45 9.56
C ARG A 194 17.59 -18.38 8.08
N GLN A 195 17.83 -17.26 7.40
CA GLN A 195 17.44 -17.02 6.01
C GLN A 195 15.92 -17.15 5.76
N GLN A 196 15.08 -16.83 6.75
CA GLN A 196 13.62 -16.99 6.68
C GLN A 196 12.86 -15.71 6.38
N VAL A 197 13.55 -14.57 6.27
CA VAL A 197 12.90 -13.30 5.96
C VAL A 197 13.72 -12.44 5.01
N MET A 198 13.02 -11.72 4.16
CA MET A 198 13.54 -10.56 3.45
C MET A 198 12.52 -9.43 3.49
N ALA A 199 12.99 -8.20 3.33
CA ALA A 199 12.13 -7.01 3.30
C ALA A 199 12.31 -6.27 1.98
N ALA A 200 11.24 -5.63 1.51
CA ALA A 200 11.24 -4.70 0.41
C ALA A 200 10.72 -3.35 0.87
N VAL A 201 11.48 -2.28 0.64
CA VAL A 201 11.05 -0.91 0.93
C VAL A 201 10.70 -0.20 -0.38
N THR A 202 9.48 0.34 -0.50
CA THR A 202 9.11 1.10 -1.70
C THR A 202 9.63 2.53 -1.61
N ILE A 203 10.42 2.95 -2.60
CA ILE A 203 10.85 4.35 -2.80
C ILE A 203 10.31 4.82 -4.14
N THR A 204 9.40 5.79 -4.12
CA THR A 204 8.76 6.36 -5.33
C THR A 204 9.61 7.45 -5.98
N THR A 205 10.14 8.34 -5.16
CA THR A 205 10.96 9.50 -5.49
C THR A 205 11.80 9.88 -4.26
N LEU A 206 12.84 10.68 -4.46
CA LEU A 206 13.58 11.32 -3.37
C LEU A 206 13.03 12.72 -3.02
N ASP A 207 12.14 13.26 -3.84
CA ASP A 207 11.48 14.55 -3.61
C ASP A 207 10.41 14.44 -2.49
N PRO A 208 10.59 15.12 -1.35
CA PRO A 208 9.63 15.07 -0.25
C PRO A 208 8.29 15.73 -0.57
N GLU A 209 8.22 16.70 -1.48
CA GLU A 209 6.97 17.36 -1.87
C GLU A 209 6.14 16.44 -2.77
N LEU A 210 6.77 15.87 -3.80
CA LEU A 210 6.13 14.88 -4.66
C LEU A 210 5.69 13.64 -3.86
N ALA A 211 6.52 13.15 -2.94
CA ALA A 211 6.14 12.04 -2.06
C ALA A 211 4.92 12.39 -1.19
N ARG A 212 4.83 13.62 -0.67
CA ARG A 212 3.67 14.06 0.13
C ARG A 212 2.39 14.16 -0.70
N ALA A 213 2.49 14.55 -1.97
CA ALA A 213 1.34 14.59 -2.88
C ALA A 213 0.87 13.18 -3.28
N LEU A 214 1.82 12.27 -3.56
CA LEU A 214 1.54 10.92 -4.03
C LEU A 214 1.06 9.97 -2.93
N GLU A 215 1.64 10.09 -1.73
CA GLU A 215 1.53 9.13 -0.63
C GLU A 215 1.61 9.83 0.75
N PRO A 216 0.60 10.66 1.07
CA PRO A 216 0.67 11.72 2.08
C PRO A 216 0.92 11.26 3.52
N ARG A 217 0.60 10.00 3.83
CA ARG A 217 0.74 9.43 5.18
C ARG A 217 1.77 8.31 5.27
N ALA A 218 2.48 8.04 4.18
CA ALA A 218 3.63 7.13 4.19
C ALA A 218 4.86 7.82 4.80
N ALA A 219 5.88 7.04 5.17
CA ALA A 219 7.12 7.62 5.69
C ALA A 219 7.81 8.46 4.59
N THR A 220 8.53 9.52 4.97
CA THR A 220 9.26 10.36 3.99
C THR A 220 10.36 9.55 3.27
N PRO A 221 10.77 9.92 2.05
CA PRO A 221 11.84 9.22 1.33
C PRO A 221 13.12 9.05 2.16
N ALA A 222 13.59 10.12 2.81
CA ALA A 222 14.75 10.07 3.69
C ALA A 222 14.56 9.11 4.88
N ARG A 223 13.34 9.01 5.44
CA ARG A 223 13.04 8.07 6.53
C ARG A 223 13.08 6.62 6.04
N ARG A 224 12.59 6.35 4.83
CA ARG A 224 12.63 5.02 4.22
C ARG A 224 14.05 4.59 3.88
N LEU A 225 14.91 5.49 3.40
CA LEU A 225 16.34 5.21 3.22
C LEU A 225 17.03 4.84 4.55
N ARG A 226 16.68 5.52 5.66
CA ARG A 226 17.14 5.10 7.00
C ARG A 226 16.61 3.74 7.42
N THR A 227 15.37 3.40 7.05
CA THR A 227 14.81 2.07 7.30
C THR A 227 15.56 0.97 6.57
N ILE A 228 15.97 1.21 5.32
CA ILE A 228 16.82 0.27 4.57
C ILE A 228 18.13 0.02 5.32
N ARG A 229 18.81 1.08 5.77
CA ARG A 229 20.04 0.95 6.59
C ARG A 229 19.80 0.15 7.87
N ALA A 230 18.77 0.49 8.63
CA ALA A 230 18.46 -0.19 9.89
C ALA A 230 18.16 -1.69 9.70
N LEU A 231 17.44 -2.06 8.65
CA LEU A 231 17.18 -3.46 8.30
C LEU A 231 18.48 -4.19 7.91
N ARG A 232 19.30 -3.56 7.06
CA ARG A 232 20.60 -4.09 6.65
C ARG A 232 21.54 -4.28 7.84
N ASP A 233 21.61 -3.33 8.75
CA ASP A 233 22.46 -3.39 9.95
C ASP A 233 22.02 -4.48 10.92
N ALA A 234 20.73 -4.83 10.91
CA ALA A 234 20.19 -5.99 11.63
C ALA A 234 20.34 -7.32 10.86
N GLY A 235 21.04 -7.33 9.73
CA GLY A 235 21.27 -8.51 8.91
C GLY A 235 20.09 -8.94 8.02
N VAL A 236 19.01 -8.17 7.96
CA VAL A 236 17.84 -8.47 7.12
C VAL A 236 18.16 -8.13 5.67
N PRO A 237 18.05 -9.06 4.71
CA PRO A 237 18.20 -8.75 3.28
C PRO A 237 17.12 -7.76 2.83
N VAL A 238 17.54 -6.65 2.20
CA VAL A 238 16.63 -5.59 1.77
C VAL A 238 16.64 -5.43 0.26
N GLY A 239 15.47 -5.61 -0.35
CA GLY A 239 15.17 -5.15 -1.69
C GLY A 239 14.50 -3.77 -1.70
N VAL A 240 14.49 -3.11 -2.85
CA VAL A 240 13.71 -1.91 -3.07
C VAL A 240 12.73 -2.08 -4.23
N SER A 241 11.58 -1.46 -4.09
CA SER A 241 10.60 -1.33 -5.16
C SER A 241 10.53 0.13 -5.58
N VAL A 242 11.04 0.44 -6.78
CA VAL A 242 10.95 1.77 -7.38
C VAL A 242 9.63 1.85 -8.15
N ALA A 243 8.56 2.14 -7.42
CA ALA A 243 7.21 2.00 -7.95
C ALA A 243 6.22 2.99 -7.33
N PRO A 244 5.33 3.61 -8.14
CA PRO A 244 5.24 3.46 -9.59
C PRO A 244 6.24 4.34 -10.34
N MET A 245 6.65 3.90 -11.52
CA MET A 245 7.25 4.75 -12.53
C MET A 245 6.16 5.44 -13.33
N ILE A 246 6.01 6.73 -13.05
CA ILE A 246 5.05 7.65 -13.65
C ILE A 246 5.84 8.54 -14.62
N PRO A 247 5.53 8.51 -15.93
CA PRO A 247 6.21 9.35 -16.91
C PRO A 247 6.20 10.82 -16.50
N PHE A 248 7.33 11.51 -16.64
CA PHE A 248 7.48 12.95 -16.33
C PHE A 248 7.22 13.36 -14.86
N VAL A 249 6.97 12.40 -13.96
CA VAL A 249 6.68 12.65 -12.54
C VAL A 249 7.72 11.97 -11.66
N THR A 250 7.72 10.64 -11.59
CA THR A 250 8.72 9.87 -10.81
C THR A 250 9.82 9.28 -11.68
N GLU A 251 9.52 9.04 -12.97
CA GLU A 251 10.46 8.42 -13.91
C GLU A 251 11.80 9.16 -14.09
N PRO A 252 11.86 10.52 -14.06
CA PRO A 252 13.13 11.23 -14.18
C PRO A 252 14.14 10.92 -13.05
N ASP A 253 13.66 10.54 -11.86
CA ASP A 253 14.49 10.29 -10.67
C ASP A 253 15.01 8.86 -10.55
N LEU A 254 14.70 7.98 -11.51
CA LEU A 254 14.96 6.54 -11.41
C LEU A 254 16.39 6.20 -10.97
N GLU A 255 17.40 6.72 -11.65
CA GLU A 255 18.80 6.42 -11.36
C GLU A 255 19.22 6.94 -9.99
N ARG A 256 18.81 8.16 -9.64
CA ARG A 256 19.12 8.78 -8.34
C ARG A 256 18.49 8.00 -7.19
N VAL A 257 17.26 7.52 -7.37
CA VAL A 257 16.58 6.65 -6.40
C VAL A 257 17.36 5.34 -6.23
N LEU A 258 17.77 4.70 -7.33
CA LEU A 258 18.52 3.44 -7.27
C LEU A 258 19.89 3.60 -6.58
N GLU A 259 20.62 4.66 -6.90
CA GLU A 259 21.89 5.02 -6.24
C GLU A 259 21.69 5.22 -4.74
N ALA A 260 20.72 6.04 -4.33
CA ALA A 260 20.45 6.29 -2.92
C ALA A 260 19.99 5.02 -2.17
N CYS A 261 19.26 4.12 -2.83
CA CYS A 261 18.86 2.84 -2.27
C CYS A 261 20.06 1.90 -2.08
N ALA A 262 20.96 1.84 -3.06
CA ALA A 262 22.18 1.04 -2.98
C ALA A 262 23.11 1.56 -1.87
N ASP A 263 23.30 2.88 -1.78
CA ASP A 263 24.05 3.55 -0.70
C ASP A 263 23.44 3.32 0.69
N ALA A 264 22.13 3.07 0.75
CA ALA A 264 21.44 2.68 1.98
C ALA A 264 21.60 1.20 2.33
N GLY A 265 22.17 0.38 1.44
CA GLY A 265 22.44 -1.04 1.66
C GLY A 265 21.41 -1.99 1.06
N ALA A 266 20.57 -1.53 0.12
CA ALA A 266 19.72 -2.43 -0.65
C ALA A 266 20.56 -3.34 -1.56
N THR A 267 20.16 -4.61 -1.69
CA THR A 267 20.85 -5.61 -2.53
C THR A 267 20.05 -5.99 -3.78
N HIS A 268 18.73 -5.79 -3.75
CA HIS A 268 17.82 -6.06 -4.85
C HIS A 268 17.01 -4.82 -5.20
N ALA A 269 16.64 -4.66 -6.46
CA ALA A 269 15.74 -3.63 -6.93
C ALA A 269 14.79 -4.19 -7.98
N SER A 270 13.56 -3.68 -7.95
CA SER A 270 12.54 -3.87 -8.98
C SER A 270 11.89 -2.53 -9.29
N TYR A 271 11.25 -2.42 -10.45
CA TYR A 271 10.39 -1.28 -10.76
C TYR A 271 9.05 -1.77 -11.31
N ILE A 272 8.02 -0.95 -11.16
CA ILE A 272 6.69 -1.18 -11.73
C ILE A 272 6.24 0.11 -12.40
N VAL A 273 5.86 0.04 -13.68
CA VAL A 273 5.20 1.15 -14.37
C VAL A 273 3.83 1.36 -13.78
N LEU A 274 3.38 2.61 -13.70
CA LEU A 274 2.05 2.97 -13.21
C LEU A 274 0.95 2.05 -13.76
N ARG A 275 0.09 1.60 -12.85
CA ARG A 275 -1.06 0.72 -13.11
C ARG A 275 -2.32 1.45 -12.68
N LEU A 276 -3.28 1.56 -13.59
CA LEU A 276 -4.52 2.27 -13.38
C LEU A 276 -5.75 1.37 -13.58
N PRO A 277 -5.89 0.27 -12.82
CA PRO A 277 -7.04 -0.61 -12.96
C PRO A 277 -8.31 0.10 -12.49
N TRP A 278 -9.39 0.00 -13.28
CA TRP A 278 -10.74 0.40 -12.87
C TRP A 278 -10.81 1.86 -12.36
N GLU A 279 -11.36 2.07 -11.15
CA GLU A 279 -11.55 3.37 -10.51
C GLU A 279 -10.22 4.12 -10.25
N VAL A 280 -9.07 3.45 -10.32
CA VAL A 280 -7.76 4.10 -10.15
C VAL A 280 -7.45 5.05 -11.31
N ALA A 281 -7.88 4.73 -12.53
CA ALA A 281 -7.65 5.59 -13.70
C ALA A 281 -8.28 6.99 -13.56
N PRO A 282 -9.60 7.12 -13.32
CA PRO A 282 -10.21 8.44 -13.12
C PRO A 282 -9.66 9.16 -11.88
N LEU A 283 -9.50 8.46 -10.74
CA LEU A 283 -8.93 9.07 -9.53
C LEU A 283 -7.52 9.65 -9.75
N PHE A 284 -6.68 8.94 -10.52
CA PHE A 284 -5.34 9.42 -10.82
C PHE A 284 -5.34 10.58 -11.82
N ALA A 285 -6.25 10.59 -12.80
CA ALA A 285 -6.41 11.70 -13.73
C ALA A 285 -6.86 12.98 -13.01
N GLU A 286 -7.80 12.89 -12.07
CA GLU A 286 -8.24 14.02 -11.25
C GLU A 286 -7.11 14.53 -10.35
N TRP A 287 -6.34 13.63 -9.74
CA TRP A 287 -5.17 13.99 -8.95
C TRP A 287 -4.11 14.70 -9.80
N LEU A 288 -3.86 14.24 -11.03
CA LEU A 288 -2.96 14.93 -11.96
C LEU A 288 -3.48 16.33 -12.30
N ALA A 289 -4.78 16.50 -12.53
CA ALA A 289 -5.37 17.82 -12.79
C ALA A 289 -5.20 18.75 -11.58
N ALA A 290 -5.36 18.23 -10.36
CA ALA A 290 -5.24 19.00 -9.13
C ALA A 290 -3.79 19.40 -8.79
N HIS A 291 -2.82 18.52 -9.05
CA HIS A 291 -1.42 18.69 -8.61
C HIS A 291 -0.45 19.08 -9.74
N PHE A 292 -0.73 18.68 -10.97
CA PHE A 292 0.14 18.83 -12.13
C PHE A 292 -0.65 19.16 -13.41
N PRO A 293 -1.50 20.22 -13.42
CA PRO A 293 -2.40 20.50 -14.54
C PRO A 293 -1.66 20.61 -15.89
N ASP A 294 -0.52 21.29 -15.92
CA ASP A 294 0.29 21.49 -17.13
C ASP A 294 0.90 20.20 -17.71
N ARG A 295 0.92 19.12 -16.91
CA ARG A 295 1.48 17.82 -17.30
C ARG A 295 0.43 16.73 -17.43
N ALA A 296 -0.79 16.94 -16.93
CA ALA A 296 -1.80 15.89 -16.76
C ALA A 296 -2.07 15.12 -18.06
N GLU A 297 -2.40 15.84 -19.14
CA GLU A 297 -2.67 15.23 -20.45
C GLU A 297 -1.46 14.48 -21.00
N ARG A 298 -0.27 15.07 -20.89
CA ARG A 298 0.97 14.49 -21.37
C ARG A 298 1.34 13.21 -20.61
N VAL A 299 1.12 13.17 -19.30
CA VAL A 299 1.34 11.96 -18.48
C VAL A 299 0.39 10.86 -18.91
N MET A 300 -0.91 11.16 -19.01
CA MET A 300 -1.93 10.17 -19.40
C MET A 300 -1.74 9.68 -20.83
N ALA A 301 -1.38 10.55 -21.77
CA ALA A 301 -1.02 10.14 -23.13
C ALA A 301 0.15 9.14 -23.11
N ARG A 302 1.20 9.41 -22.32
CA ARG A 302 2.34 8.48 -22.23
C ARG A 302 2.00 7.17 -21.53
N VAL A 303 1.08 7.19 -20.57
CA VAL A 303 0.55 5.95 -19.97
C VAL A 303 -0.15 5.13 -21.05
N ARG A 304 -1.01 5.73 -21.87
CA ARG A 304 -1.72 5.04 -22.97
C ARG A 304 -0.78 4.47 -24.02
N ASP A 305 0.27 5.20 -24.38
CA ASP A 305 1.29 4.71 -25.33
C ASP A 305 1.92 3.39 -24.87
N MET A 306 2.13 3.22 -23.55
CA MET A 306 2.68 1.99 -22.98
C MET A 306 1.66 0.85 -22.81
N ARG A 307 0.44 1.02 -23.29
CA ARG A 307 -0.74 0.19 -23.00
C ARG A 307 -1.65 0.01 -24.24
N GLY A 308 -1.10 0.15 -25.44
CA GLY A 308 -1.87 0.02 -26.69
C GLY A 308 -3.05 0.99 -26.79
N GLY A 309 -2.93 2.20 -26.24
CA GLY A 309 -3.97 3.24 -26.26
C GLY A 309 -4.93 3.24 -25.07
N LYS A 310 -4.85 2.26 -24.16
CA LYS A 310 -5.73 2.15 -22.97
C LYS A 310 -5.11 2.82 -21.75
N ASP A 311 -5.91 3.22 -20.77
CA ASP A 311 -5.37 3.68 -19.48
C ASP A 311 -4.72 2.54 -18.68
N TYR A 312 -5.17 1.30 -18.89
CA TYR A 312 -4.60 0.11 -18.28
C TYR A 312 -4.83 -1.15 -19.13
N ASP A 313 -3.82 -2.04 -19.11
CA ASP A 313 -3.91 -3.38 -19.68
C ASP A 313 -3.60 -4.40 -18.57
N SER A 314 -4.46 -5.41 -18.43
CA SER A 314 -4.35 -6.45 -17.40
C SER A 314 -3.49 -7.64 -17.81
N ASP A 315 -3.02 -7.72 -19.05
CA ASP A 315 -2.13 -8.78 -19.54
C ASP A 315 -0.86 -8.88 -18.69
N PHE A 316 -0.58 -10.07 -18.15
CA PHE A 316 0.57 -10.33 -17.28
C PHE A 316 1.92 -10.03 -17.96
N SER A 317 1.97 -10.07 -19.29
CA SER A 317 3.17 -9.78 -20.08
C SER A 317 3.61 -8.32 -19.91
N TRP A 318 2.64 -7.40 -19.84
CA TRP A 318 2.88 -5.97 -19.95
C TRP A 318 2.40 -5.17 -18.75
N ARG A 319 1.41 -5.62 -17.96
CA ARG A 319 0.76 -4.83 -16.90
C ARG A 319 1.73 -4.17 -15.92
N MET A 320 2.86 -4.80 -15.61
CA MET A 320 3.89 -4.24 -14.71
C MET A 320 4.95 -3.40 -15.42
N LYS A 321 5.20 -3.62 -16.72
CA LYS A 321 6.40 -3.12 -17.43
C LYS A 321 6.08 -2.11 -18.54
N GLY A 322 4.87 -2.16 -19.10
CA GLY A 322 4.49 -1.44 -20.32
C GLY A 322 5.04 -2.11 -21.58
N GLU A 323 4.53 -1.66 -22.73
CA GLU A 323 5.04 -2.00 -24.06
C GLU A 323 5.51 -0.74 -24.82
N GLY A 324 6.19 -0.94 -25.96
CA GLY A 324 6.65 0.16 -26.82
C GLY A 324 7.93 0.86 -26.35
N ILE A 325 8.33 1.88 -27.12
CA ILE A 325 9.65 2.53 -27.03
C ILE A 325 9.91 3.13 -25.64
N TRP A 326 8.89 3.73 -25.01
CA TRP A 326 9.07 4.33 -23.69
C TRP A 326 9.30 3.28 -22.59
N ALA A 327 8.53 2.19 -22.62
CA ALA A 327 8.73 1.07 -21.70
C ALA A 327 10.10 0.40 -21.90
N ASP A 328 10.56 0.32 -23.16
CA ASP A 328 11.88 -0.19 -23.52
C ASP A 328 13.00 0.69 -22.99
N LEU A 329 12.88 2.01 -23.16
CA LEU A 329 13.83 2.98 -22.61
C LEU A 329 13.91 2.87 -21.08
N LEU A 330 12.76 2.85 -20.41
CA LEU A 330 12.70 2.72 -18.95
C LEU A 330 13.36 1.41 -18.48
N ARG A 331 13.10 0.30 -19.17
CA ARG A 331 13.71 -0.99 -18.88
C ARG A 331 15.23 -0.97 -19.05
N GLN A 332 15.73 -0.32 -20.10
CA GLN A 332 17.16 -0.18 -20.34
C GLN A 332 17.83 0.69 -19.26
N ARG A 333 17.25 1.86 -18.97
CA ARG A 333 17.69 2.76 -17.89
C ARG A 333 17.78 2.04 -16.55
N PHE A 334 16.70 1.36 -16.16
CA PHE A 334 16.66 0.57 -14.93
C PHE A 334 17.77 -0.50 -14.90
N ARG A 335 17.91 -1.31 -15.96
CA ARG A 335 18.91 -2.39 -16.01
C ARG A 335 20.33 -1.86 -15.90
N MET A 336 20.64 -0.77 -16.61
CA MET A 336 21.98 -0.16 -16.59
C MET A 336 22.30 0.43 -15.22
N ALA A 337 21.35 1.16 -14.62
CA ALA A 337 21.52 1.76 -13.31
C ALA A 337 21.63 0.69 -12.21
N ALA A 338 20.74 -0.31 -12.19
CA ALA A 338 20.80 -1.41 -11.24
C ALA A 338 22.16 -2.14 -11.32
N LYS A 339 22.63 -2.43 -12.54
CA LYS A 339 23.96 -3.04 -12.76
C LYS A 339 25.08 -2.15 -12.24
N ARG A 340 25.06 -0.84 -12.52
CA ARG A 340 26.06 0.13 -12.05
C ARG A 340 26.12 0.19 -10.52
N CYS A 341 24.97 0.08 -9.86
CA CYS A 341 24.85 0.12 -8.41
C CYS A 341 25.11 -1.24 -7.72
N GLY A 342 25.47 -2.30 -8.46
CA GLY A 342 25.65 -3.65 -7.88
C GLY A 342 24.35 -4.27 -7.35
N LEU A 343 23.19 -3.78 -7.78
CA LEU A 343 21.88 -4.31 -7.40
C LEU A 343 21.56 -5.54 -8.26
N ASN A 344 20.79 -6.47 -7.69
CA ASN A 344 20.30 -7.70 -8.37
C ASN A 344 21.37 -8.75 -8.66
N GLU A 345 22.52 -8.69 -8.02
CA GLU A 345 23.46 -9.82 -7.99
C GLU A 345 22.81 -10.99 -7.25
N ARG A 346 23.03 -12.23 -7.72
CA ARG A 346 22.45 -13.46 -7.13
C ARG A 346 23.13 -13.84 -5.80
N THR A 347 23.22 -12.90 -4.87
CA THR A 347 23.86 -13.10 -3.57
C THR A 347 22.86 -13.48 -2.48
N HIS A 348 21.59 -13.10 -2.62
CA HIS A 348 20.54 -13.28 -1.62
C HIS A 348 19.16 -13.54 -2.29
N GLY A 349 18.20 -14.10 -1.55
CA GLY A 349 16.80 -14.21 -2.00
C GLY A 349 16.21 -15.62 -2.04
N ILE A 350 16.97 -16.65 -1.65
CA ILE A 350 16.42 -17.98 -1.39
C ILE A 350 16.09 -18.05 0.10
N LEU A 351 14.80 -18.17 0.40
CA LEU A 351 14.33 -18.35 1.78
C LEU A 351 14.49 -19.82 2.20
N ASP A 352 14.90 -20.07 3.44
CA ASP A 352 15.07 -21.42 3.99
C ASP A 352 13.78 -21.95 4.64
N PHE A 353 13.21 -23.00 4.04
CA PHE A 353 12.01 -23.68 4.54
C PHE A 353 12.31 -24.92 5.38
N SER A 354 13.57 -25.37 5.45
CA SER A 354 13.95 -26.65 6.08
C SER A 354 13.68 -26.69 7.59
N GLN A 355 13.63 -25.51 8.22
CA GLN A 355 13.37 -25.34 9.64
C GLN A 355 11.89 -25.13 9.98
N PHE A 356 10.98 -25.22 9.00
CA PHE A 356 9.56 -25.10 9.25
C PHE A 356 9.07 -26.20 10.21
N ARG A 357 8.26 -25.80 11.19
CA ARG A 357 7.61 -26.70 12.15
C ARG A 357 6.15 -26.30 12.27
N ALA A 358 5.25 -27.24 12.02
CA ALA A 358 3.82 -26.99 12.21
C ALA A 358 3.52 -26.69 13.69
N PRO A 359 2.58 -25.75 13.98
CA PRO A 359 2.18 -25.44 15.35
C PRO A 359 1.72 -26.69 16.12
N GLN A 360 2.29 -26.91 17.31
CA GLN A 360 1.90 -28.01 18.20
C GLN A 360 0.67 -27.63 19.02
N ARG A 361 -0.53 -28.05 18.57
CA ARG A 361 -1.86 -27.73 19.14
C ARG A 361 -2.15 -26.22 19.19
N LEU A 362 -3.31 -25.82 18.65
CA LEU A 362 -3.82 -24.45 18.80
C LEU A 362 -3.86 -24.09 20.29
N LYS A 363 -2.98 -23.18 20.74
CA LYS A 363 -3.11 -22.61 22.08
C LYS A 363 -4.44 -21.84 22.10
N PRO A 364 -5.28 -22.00 23.14
CA PRO A 364 -6.49 -21.19 23.24
C PRO A 364 -6.10 -19.70 23.20
N PRO A 365 -6.87 -18.86 22.49
CA PRO A 365 -6.48 -17.47 22.26
C PRO A 365 -6.30 -16.76 23.61
N LYS A 366 -5.17 -16.07 23.77
CA LYS A 366 -4.96 -15.15 24.89
C LYS A 366 -5.91 -13.98 24.69
N PRO A 367 -6.82 -13.66 25.63
CA PRO A 367 -7.70 -12.51 25.48
C PRO A 367 -6.87 -11.24 25.31
N LEU A 368 -7.25 -10.40 24.34
CA LEU A 368 -6.66 -9.06 24.20
C LEU A 368 -6.89 -8.31 25.50
N ALA A 369 -5.82 -8.02 26.24
CA ALA A 369 -5.87 -7.00 27.26
C ALA A 369 -5.90 -5.65 26.54
N LEU A 370 -7.10 -5.09 26.42
CA LEU A 370 -7.26 -3.70 26.02
C LEU A 370 -6.51 -2.82 27.04
N PRO A 371 -5.78 -1.78 26.60
CA PRO A 371 -5.27 -0.79 27.52
C PRO A 371 -6.44 -0.16 28.28
N SER A 372 -6.39 -0.30 29.60
CA SER A 372 -7.32 0.33 30.53
C SER A 372 -7.16 1.86 30.43
N SER A 373 -7.97 2.50 29.58
CA SER A 373 -8.22 3.94 29.66
C SER A 373 -9.71 4.22 29.51
N ALA A 374 -10.43 4.09 30.62
CA ALA A 374 -11.56 4.93 31.02
C ALA A 374 -12.35 4.26 32.15
N ARG A 375 -11.93 4.47 33.40
CA ARG A 375 -12.84 4.50 34.55
C ARG A 375 -12.39 5.59 35.51
N LYS A 376 -13.09 6.72 35.47
CA LYS A 376 -13.83 7.31 36.59
C LYS A 376 -14.25 8.74 36.24
N ALA A 377 -15.53 8.89 35.93
CA ALA A 377 -16.31 10.03 36.40
C ALA A 377 -17.65 9.42 36.82
N ASP A 378 -17.76 9.21 38.13
CA ASP A 378 -19.01 8.90 38.81
C ASP A 378 -19.38 10.21 39.51
N ASP A 379 -20.46 10.85 39.10
CA ASP A 379 -21.42 11.45 40.00
C ASP A 379 -22.73 11.67 39.24
N GLY A 380 -23.83 11.28 39.89
CA GLY A 380 -25.14 11.20 39.32
C GLY A 380 -25.89 12.52 39.25
N SER A 381 -26.88 12.55 38.36
CA SER A 381 -28.17 13.14 38.67
C SER A 381 -29.21 12.55 37.73
N GLN A 382 -30.15 11.81 38.30
CA GLN A 382 -31.49 11.59 37.76
C GLN A 382 -32.12 12.91 37.31
N LEU A 383 -32.91 12.86 36.23
CA LEU A 383 -34.19 13.56 35.95
C LEU A 383 -34.49 13.32 34.45
N SER A 384 -35.30 12.31 34.09
CA SER A 384 -36.75 12.36 33.86
C SER A 384 -37.19 13.20 32.65
N LEU A 385 -37.83 12.52 31.68
CA LEU A 385 -38.90 12.96 30.77
C LEU A 385 -38.61 14.19 29.88
N PHE A 386 -38.38 13.95 28.58
CA PHE A 386 -39.32 14.13 27.46
C PHE A 386 -38.76 13.44 26.21
#